data_AF-E2NCF9-F1
#
_entry.id   AF-E2NCF9-F1
#
_cell.length_a   1.000
_cell.length_b   1.000
_cell.length_c   1.000
_cell.angle_alpha   90.00
_cell.angle_beta   90.00
_cell.angle_gamma   90.00
#
_symmetry.space_group_name_H-M   'P 1'
#
loop_
_entity.id
_entity.type
_entity.pdbx_description
1 polymer ?
#
loop_
_entity_poly.entity_id
_entity_poly.type
_entity_poly.pdbx_seq_one_letter_code
_entity_poly.pdbx_strand_id
1 'polypeptide(L)'
;MAWYLMFAGADKNEEGKQNYSSYCELNYPFSVKSVDLNATVGFVPYKTYTVGYGNSGFAFTNVALKATTAIRITDSFSLPIFAQAIWNPCLEDAHLVFGITLKP
;
A
#
# COMPACT_ATOMS: atom_id res chain seq x y z
N MET A 1 2.45 -0.85 -11.68
CA MET A 1 3.44 -1.76 -11.07
C MET A 1 4.61 -0.92 -10.59
N ALA A 2 4.95 -1.00 -9.32
CA ALA A 2 6.04 -0.28 -8.69
C ALA A 2 6.95 -1.27 -7.96
N TRP A 3 8.25 -1.04 -8.01
CA TRP A 3 9.25 -1.82 -7.29
C TRP A 3 10.10 -0.88 -6.44
N TYR A 4 10.20 -1.21 -5.16
CA TYR A 4 10.93 -0.46 -4.16
C TYR A 4 12.08 -1.33 -3.66
N LEU A 5 13.32 -0.87 -3.84
CA LEU A 5 14.53 -1.57 -3.43
C LEU A 5 15.31 -0.73 -2.41
N MET A 6 15.61 -1.31 -1.26
CA MET A 6 16.55 -0.73 -0.32
C MET A 6 17.98 -1.09 -0.74
N PHE A 7 18.66 -0.18 -1.45
CA PHE A 7 20.03 -0.41 -1.93
C PHE A 7 21.11 0.04 -0.93
N ALA A 8 20.73 0.84 0.07
CA ALA A 8 21.63 1.39 1.08
C ALA A 8 20.87 1.67 2.40
N GLY A 9 21.63 1.92 3.46
CA GLY A 9 21.08 2.28 4.78
C GLY A 9 21.14 1.13 5.78
N ALA A 10 20.18 1.10 6.69
CA ALA A 10 20.11 0.14 7.80
C ALA A 10 19.65 -1.26 7.38
N ASP A 11 19.45 -1.51 6.08
CA ASP A 11 19.01 -2.80 5.53
C ASP A 11 20.16 -3.81 5.48
N LYS A 12 20.74 -4.13 6.64
CA LYS A 12 21.85 -5.06 6.77
C LYS A 12 21.38 -6.40 7.34
N ASN A 13 21.93 -7.50 6.85
CA ASN A 13 21.75 -8.82 7.42
C ASN A 13 22.58 -9.00 8.71
N GLU A 14 22.46 -10.16 9.36
CA GLU A 14 23.20 -10.50 10.59
C GLU A 14 24.73 -10.43 10.43
N GLU A 15 25.24 -10.57 9.20
CA GLU A 15 26.66 -10.44 8.86
C GLU A 15 27.08 -8.99 8.52
N GLY A 16 26.17 -8.02 8.61
CA GLY A 16 26.41 -6.61 8.30
C GLY A 16 26.45 -6.26 6.81
N LYS A 17 26.14 -7.21 5.92
CA LYS A 17 26.03 -7.00 4.46
C LYS A 17 24.63 -6.48 4.09
N GLN A 18 24.52 -5.72 3.00
CA GLN A 18 23.21 -5.25 2.53
C GLN A 18 22.31 -6.43 2.16
N ASN A 19 21.05 -6.36 2.60
CA ASN A 19 20.03 -7.38 2.38
C ASN A 19 19.22 -7.13 1.10
N TYR A 20 19.31 -5.92 0.53
CA TYR A 20 18.63 -5.53 -0.70
C TYR A 20 17.12 -5.75 -0.64
N SER A 21 16.50 -5.52 0.52
CA SER A 21 15.09 -5.77 0.75
C SER A 21 14.24 -5.08 -0.32
N SER A 22 13.38 -5.86 -0.96
CA SER A 22 12.52 -5.39 -2.04
C SER A 22 11.04 -5.52 -1.66
N TYR A 23 10.26 -4.53 -2.06
CA TYR A 23 8.81 -4.54 -1.99
C TYR A 23 8.25 -4.21 -3.37
N CYS A 24 7.29 -5.00 -3.82
CA CYS A 24 6.65 -4.87 -5.11
C CYS A 24 5.18 -4.55 -4.90
N GLU A 25 4.63 -3.61 -5.69
CA GLU A 25 3.23 -3.23 -5.61
C GLU A 25 2.57 -3.14 -7.00
N LEU A 26 1.47 -3.87 -7.14
CA LEU A 26 0.56 -3.81 -8.27
C LEU A 26 -0.65 -2.96 -7.90
N ASN A 27 -0.97 -1.99 -8.77
CA ASN A 27 -2.14 -1.14 -8.61
C ASN A 27 -3.00 -1.26 -9.87
N TYR A 28 -4.30 -1.42 -9.68
CA TYR A 28 -5.29 -1.47 -10.73
C TYR A 28 -6.39 -0.45 -10.44
N PRO A 29 -6.27 0.78 -10.99
CA PRO A 29 -7.31 1.80 -10.89
C PRO A 29 -8.46 1.50 -11.85
N PHE A 30 -9.69 1.61 -11.37
CA PHE A 30 -10.91 1.46 -12.17
C PHE A 30 -12.04 2.29 -11.53
N SER A 31 -13.04 2.68 -12.31
CA SER A 31 -14.16 3.49 -11.79
C SER A 31 -15.46 2.70 -11.90
N VAL A 32 -16.27 2.74 -10.84
CA VAL A 32 -17.63 2.20 -10.82
C VAL A 32 -18.58 3.36 -10.56
N LYS A 33 -19.36 3.73 -11.58
CA LYS A 33 -20.19 4.95 -11.56
C LYS A 33 -19.33 6.20 -11.28
N SER A 34 -19.68 6.97 -10.25
CA SER A 34 -18.99 8.18 -9.82
C SER A 34 -17.96 7.94 -8.71
N VAL A 35 -17.57 6.69 -8.47
CA VAL A 35 -16.59 6.31 -7.44
C VAL A 35 -15.36 5.73 -8.12
N ASP A 36 -14.22 6.33 -7.85
CA ASP A 36 -12.91 5.85 -8.31
C ASP A 36 -12.38 4.83 -7.31
N LEU A 37 -12.10 3.63 -7.81
CA LEU A 37 -11.57 2.52 -7.03
C LEU A 37 -10.12 2.23 -7.45
N ASN A 38 -9.31 1.79 -6.50
CA ASN A 38 -7.98 1.27 -6.76
C ASN A 38 -7.77 -0.02 -5.96
N ALA A 39 -7.58 -1.13 -6.67
CA ALA A 39 -7.17 -2.39 -6.08
C ALA A 39 -5.65 -2.48 -6.08
N THR A 40 -5.08 -2.73 -4.90
CA THR A 40 -3.64 -2.80 -4.69
C THR A 40 -3.27 -4.17 -4.15
N VAL A 41 -2.22 -4.76 -4.71
CA VAL A 41 -1.59 -5.99 -4.19
C VAL A 41 -0.10 -5.76 -4.08
N GLY A 42 0.43 -5.87 -2.87
CA GLY A 42 1.83 -5.73 -2.54
C GLY A 42 2.43 -7.04 -2.00
N PHE A 43 3.65 -7.32 -2.40
CA PHE A 43 4.38 -8.51 -1.96
C PHE A 43 5.88 -8.25 -1.87
N VAL A 44 6.54 -9.07 -1.06
CA VAL A 44 8.00 -9.16 -0.99
C VAL A 44 8.46 -10.40 -1.75
N PRO A 45 9.41 -10.26 -2.70
CA PRO A 45 9.84 -11.36 -3.57
C PRO A 45 10.74 -12.39 -2.86
N TYR A 46 11.42 -11.98 -1.78
CA TYR A 46 12.34 -12.80 -1.00
C TYR A 46 12.38 -12.34 0.46
N LYS A 47 13.07 -13.12 1.30
CA LYS A 47 13.23 -12.87 2.73
C LYS A 47 13.77 -11.45 2.98
N THR A 48 13.08 -10.71 3.82
CA THR A 48 13.49 -9.38 4.27
C THR A 48 13.63 -9.37 5.79
N TYR A 49 14.75 -8.83 6.27
CA TYR A 49 15.05 -8.75 7.71
C TYR A 49 14.57 -7.43 8.35
N THR A 50 14.56 -6.35 7.56
CA THR A 50 14.38 -4.98 8.07
C THR A 50 12.91 -4.61 8.26
N VAL A 51 12.00 -5.24 7.53
CA VAL A 51 10.59 -4.84 7.49
C VAL A 51 9.71 -5.65 8.46
N GLY A 52 10.31 -6.46 9.34
CA GLY A 52 9.60 -7.07 10.47
C GLY A 52 8.52 -8.08 10.11
N TYR A 53 8.42 -8.52 8.86
CA TYR A 53 7.37 -9.42 8.39
C TYR A 53 7.49 -10.86 8.91
N GLY A 54 8.60 -11.23 9.54
CA GLY A 54 8.82 -12.59 10.07
C GLY A 54 8.81 -13.70 9.01
N ASN A 55 8.81 -13.35 7.73
CA ASN A 55 8.66 -14.28 6.61
C ASN A 55 9.99 -14.93 6.22
N SER A 56 9.95 -16.22 5.86
CA SER A 56 11.13 -16.98 5.42
C SER A 56 11.43 -16.85 3.92
N GLY A 57 10.59 -16.15 3.14
CA GLY A 57 10.67 -16.11 1.68
C GLY A 57 9.65 -15.16 1.03
N PHE A 58 9.04 -15.56 -0.08
CA PHE A 58 7.99 -14.79 -0.75
C PHE A 58 6.74 -14.63 0.14
N ALA A 59 6.19 -13.43 0.25
CA ALA A 59 4.97 -13.18 1.01
C ALA A 59 4.16 -12.01 0.45
N PHE A 60 2.83 -12.13 0.46
CA PHE A 60 1.93 -11.00 0.24
C PHE A 60 1.81 -10.18 1.52
N THR A 61 2.14 -8.90 1.43
CA THR A 61 2.21 -8.00 2.60
C THR A 61 1.14 -6.91 2.56
N ASN A 62 0.44 -6.76 1.43
CA ASN A 62 -0.59 -5.76 1.28
C ASN A 62 -1.64 -6.20 0.24
N VAL A 63 -2.90 -6.21 0.62
CA VAL A 63 -4.04 -6.32 -0.29
C VAL A 63 -4.99 -5.22 0.12
N ALA A 64 -5.20 -4.25 -0.74
CA ALA A 64 -6.03 -3.09 -0.42
C ALA A 64 -7.04 -2.78 -1.51
N LEU A 65 -8.18 -2.24 -1.09
CA LEU A 65 -9.15 -1.62 -1.98
C LEU A 65 -9.44 -0.22 -1.46
N LYS A 66 -9.08 0.78 -2.24
CA LYS A 66 -9.36 2.20 -1.96
C LYS A 66 -10.51 2.67 -2.83
N ALA A 67 -11.52 3.27 -2.23
CA ALA A 67 -12.62 3.96 -2.90
C ALA A 67 -12.50 5.46 -2.64
N THR A 68 -12.62 6.28 -3.68
CA THR A 68 -12.55 7.74 -3.61
C THR A 68 -13.77 8.32 -4.31
N THR A 69 -14.43 9.28 -3.68
CA THR A 69 -15.57 10.00 -4.24
C THR A 69 -15.52 11.46 -3.82
N ALA A 70 -16.14 12.35 -4.59
CA ALA A 70 -16.20 13.77 -4.27
C ALA A 70 -17.62 14.16 -3.84
N ILE A 71 -17.76 14.65 -2.61
CA ILE A 71 -19.03 15.21 -2.14
C ILE A 71 -19.07 16.68 -2.54
N ARG A 72 -20.06 17.06 -3.34
CA ARG A 72 -20.28 18.45 -3.71
C ARG A 72 -20.92 19.21 -2.54
N ILE A 73 -20.21 20.19 -2.00
CA ILE A 73 -20.67 21.01 -0.87
C ILE A 73 -21.28 22.31 -1.39
N THR A 74 -20.66 22.93 -2.40
CA THR A 74 -21.17 24.11 -3.10
C THR A 74 -21.04 23.93 -4.61
N ASP A 75 -21.52 24.89 -5.41
CA ASP A 75 -21.35 24.87 -6.87
C ASP A 75 -19.87 25.01 -7.30
N SER A 76 -19.02 25.59 -6.45
CA SER A 76 -17.60 25.78 -6.70
C SER A 76 -16.69 24.84 -5.92
N PHE A 77 -17.19 24.17 -4.88
CA PHE A 77 -16.39 23.36 -3.98
C PHE A 77 -16.94 21.93 -3.85
N SER A 78 -16.07 20.96 -4.14
CA SER A 78 -16.30 19.55 -3.84
C SER A 78 -15.19 19.05 -2.94
N LEU A 79 -15.54 18.26 -1.93
CA LEU A 79 -14.63 17.64 -0.99
C LEU A 79 -14.39 16.19 -1.39
N PRO A 80 -13.20 15.83 -1.91
CA PRO A 80 -12.81 14.44 -2.11
C PRO A 80 -12.66 13.73 -0.77
N ILE A 81 -13.39 12.62 -0.62
CA ILE A 81 -13.28 11.70 0.50
C ILE A 81 -12.82 10.33 -0.01
N PHE A 82 -12.19 9.55 0.85
CA PHE A 82 -11.82 8.18 0.53
C PHE A 82 -12.01 7.25 1.73
N ALA A 83 -12.29 5.99 1.40
CA ALA A 83 -12.25 4.87 2.32
C ALA A 83 -11.31 3.81 1.74
N GLN A 84 -10.53 3.16 2.58
CA GLN A 84 -9.58 2.14 2.16
C GLN A 84 -9.59 0.97 3.14
N ALA A 85 -9.92 -0.20 2.64
CA ALA A 85 -9.70 -1.46 3.35
C ALA A 85 -8.32 -1.98 2.98
N ILE A 86 -7.50 -2.32 3.97
CA ILE A 86 -6.12 -2.81 3.81
C ILE A 86 -6.01 -4.08 4.62
N TRP A 87 -5.51 -5.14 4.01
CA TRP A 87 -5.23 -6.40 4.67
C TRP A 87 -3.78 -6.77 4.41
N ASN A 88 -3.07 -7.17 5.46
CA ASN A 88 -1.73 -7.71 5.40
C ASN A 88 -1.78 -9.20 5.76
N PRO A 89 -1.85 -10.10 4.76
CA PRO A 89 -1.91 -11.54 5.01
C PRO A 89 -0.71 -12.08 5.78
N CYS A 90 0.47 -11.48 5.62
CA CYS A 90 1.70 -11.93 6.27
C CYS A 90 1.71 -11.68 7.77
N LEU A 91 1.05 -10.61 8.23
CA LEU A 91 0.93 -10.27 9.65
C LEU A 91 -0.46 -10.59 10.21
N GLU A 92 -1.34 -11.16 9.40
CA GLU A 92 -2.76 -11.43 9.73
C GLU A 92 -3.54 -10.19 10.20
N ASP A 93 -3.09 -8.99 9.81
CA ASP A 93 -3.63 -7.70 10.26
C ASP A 93 -4.51 -7.04 9.20
N ALA A 94 -5.61 -6.42 9.63
CA ALA A 94 -6.49 -5.65 8.77
C ALA A 94 -6.72 -4.24 9.31
N HIS A 95 -6.74 -3.27 8.40
CA HIS A 95 -6.98 -1.86 8.70
C HIS A 95 -8.09 -1.30 7.80
N LEU A 96 -8.90 -0.43 8.38
CA LEU A 96 -9.89 0.34 7.67
C LEU A 96 -9.58 1.82 7.88
N VAL A 97 -9.26 2.52 6.79
CA VAL A 97 -8.83 3.91 6.80
C VAL A 97 -9.87 4.76 6.11
N PHE A 98 -10.26 5.87 6.75
CA PHE A 98 -11.10 6.89 6.16
C PHE A 98 -10.35 8.20 6.14
N GLY A 99 -10.51 8.98 5.08
CA GLY A 99 -9.83 10.26 4.97
C GLY A 99 -10.51 11.22 4.02
N ILE A 100 -10.09 12.47 4.12
CA ILE A 100 -10.49 13.56 3.23
C ILE A 100 -9.24 14.11 2.56
N THR A 101 -9.38 14.63 1.35
CA THR A 101 -8.30 15.33 0.67
C THR A 101 -8.71 16.78 0.49
N LEU A 102 -8.02 17.69 1.17
CA LEU A 102 -8.19 19.12 0.97
C LEU A 102 -7.32 19.53 -0.22
N LYS A 103 -7.96 19.90 -1.33
CA LYS A 103 -7.28 20.57 -2.43
C LYS A 103 -7.50 22.09 -2.27
N PRO A 104 -6.42 22.90 -2.19
CA PRO A 104 -6.55 24.35 -2.14
C PRO A 104 -7.16 24.93 -3.41
#